data_AF-A0A534ALW1-F1
#
_entry.id   AF-A0A534ALW1-F1
#
_cell.length_a   1.000
_cell.length_b   1.000
_cell.length_c   1.000
_cell.angle_alpha   90.00
_cell.angle_beta   90.00
_cell.angle_gamma   90.00
#
_symmetry.space_group_name_H-M   'P 1'
#
loop_
_entity.id
_entity.type
_entity.pdbx_description
1 polymer ?
#
loop_
_entity_poly.entity_id
_entity_poly.type
_entity_poly.pdbx_seq_one_letter_code
_entity_poly.pdbx_strand_id
1 'polypeptide(L)' 'MEPRLRRIIRQRDERLDILKQVYCETHRRGEARLPPGLVMALIDVESRFDRWAVSPAGAVGLMQVMPFWPERL' A
#
# COMPACT_ATOMS: atom_id res chain seq x y z
N MET A 1 -9.19 -9.41 -5.69
CA MET A 1 -8.34 -8.92 -4.57
C MET A 1 -9.05 -8.92 -3.22
N GLU A 2 -10.31 -8.47 -3.11
CA GLU A 2 -11.01 -8.40 -1.80
C GLU A 2 -11.05 -9.70 -0.98
N PRO A 3 -11.25 -10.91 -1.56
CA PRO A 3 -11.32 -12.15 -0.77
C PRO A 3 -10.03 -12.49 0.00
N ARG A 4 -8.85 -12.09 -0.53
CA ARG A 4 -7.57 -12.27 0.16
C ARG A 4 -7.42 -11.25 1.29
N LEU A 5 -7.78 -10.00 1.03
CA LEU A 5 -7.69 -8.91 2.00
C LEU A 5 -8.59 -9.14 3.24
N ARG A 6 -9.76 -9.77 3.06
CA ARG A 6 -10.66 -10.18 4.16
C ARG A 6 -9.99 -11.10 5.19
N ARG A 7 -8.96 -11.87 4.80
CA ARG A 7 -8.23 -12.76 5.72
C ARG A 7 -7.24 -12.01 6.59
N ILE A 8 -6.79 -10.84 6.14
CA ILE A 8 -5.76 -10.03 6.80
C ILE A 8 -6.44 -8.90 7.60
N ILE A 9 -7.35 -8.17 6.96
CA ILE A 9 -8.01 -6.99 7.52
C ILE A 9 -9.48 -7.31 7.78
N ARG A 10 -9.87 -7.34 9.06
CA ARG A 10 -11.25 -7.65 9.48
C ARG A 10 -12.22 -6.50 9.23
N GLN A 11 -11.78 -5.27 9.46
CA GLN A 11 -12.62 -4.08 9.33
C GLN A 11 -12.93 -3.82 7.85
N ARG A 12 -14.22 -3.65 7.52
CA ARG A 12 -14.65 -3.44 6.13
C ARG A 12 -14.21 -2.09 5.59
N ASP A 13 -14.33 -1.05 6.40
CA ASP A 13 -14.05 0.31 5.97
C ASP A 13 -12.56 0.48 5.65
N GLU A 14 -11.68 -0.06 6.49
CA GLU A 14 -10.24 -0.11 6.24
C GLU A 14 -9.87 -0.84 4.94
N ARG A 15 -10.53 -1.97 4.63
CA ARG A 15 -10.34 -2.66 3.34
C ARG A 15 -10.75 -1.77 2.17
N LEU A 16 -11.87 -1.07 2.28
CA LEU A 16 -12.37 -0.21 1.21
C LEU A 16 -11.47 1.01 1.02
N ASP A 17 -10.95 1.59 2.11
CA ASP A 17 -10.01 2.71 2.07
C ASP A 17 -8.73 2.32 1.34
N ILE A 18 -8.12 1.18 1.69
CA ILE A 18 -6.92 0.68 1.01
C ILE A 18 -7.20 0.43 -0.48
N LEU A 19 -8.28 -0.26 -0.81
CA LEU A 19 -8.63 -0.53 -2.21
C LEU A 19 -8.87 0.76 -3.01
N LYS A 20 -9.52 1.75 -2.40
CA LYS A 20 -9.79 3.05 -3.01
C LYS A 20 -8.51 3.83 -3.22
N GLN A 21 -7.63 3.92 -2.22
CA GLN A 21 -6.35 4.61 -2.34
C GLN A 21 -5.48 3.97 -3.41
N VAL A 22 -5.30 2.65 -3.39
CA VAL A 22 -4.52 1.94 -4.42
C VAL A 22 -5.09 2.19 -5.81
N TYR A 23 -6.41 2.13 -5.98
CA TYR A 23 -7.04 2.43 -7.26
C TYR A 23 -6.78 3.87 -7.71
N CYS A 24 -6.95 4.86 -6.82
CA CYS A 24 -6.70 6.26 -7.13
C CYS A 24 -5.26 6.52 -7.58
N GLU A 25 -4.27 6.01 -6.83
CA GLU A 25 -2.86 6.26 -7.12
C GLU A 25 -2.41 5.54 -8.40
N THR A 26 -2.84 4.29 -8.60
CA THR A 26 -2.49 3.52 -9.81
C THR A 26 -3.10 4.07 -11.10
N HIS A 27 -4.17 4.86 -10.98
CA HIS A 27 -4.89 5.50 -12.09
C HIS A 27 -4.67 7.01 -12.15
N ARG A 28 -3.71 7.54 -11.37
CA ARG A 28 -3.43 8.96 -11.31
C ARG A 28 -3.00 9.47 -12.68
N ARG A 29 -3.61 10.58 -13.11
CA ARG A 29 -3.33 11.19 -14.42
C ARG A 29 -1.94 11.83 -14.40
N GLY A 30 -1.18 11.65 -15.47
CA GLY A 30 0.18 12.21 -15.61
C GLY A 30 1.30 11.29 -15.12
N GLU A 31 0.97 10.16 -14.50
CA GLU A 31 1.93 9.14 -14.08
C GLU A 31 1.78 7.86 -14.91
N ALA A 32 2.82 7.02 -14.92
CA ALA A 32 2.75 5.72 -15.57
C ALA A 32 1.74 4.83 -14.81
N ARG A 33 0.77 4.25 -15.53
CA ARG A 33 -0.21 3.34 -14.91
C ARG A 33 0.48 2.09 -14.38
N LEU A 34 0.35 1.87 -13.08
CA LEU A 34 0.75 0.63 -12.44
C LEU A 34 -0.45 -0.32 -12.29
N PRO A 35 -0.27 -1.64 -12.47
CA PRO A 35 -1.34 -2.59 -12.18
C PRO A 35 -1.70 -2.55 -10.69
N PRO A 36 -2.98 -2.33 -10.30
CA PRO A 36 -3.38 -2.31 -8.89
C PRO A 36 -3.06 -3.61 -8.15
N GLY A 37 -3.10 -4.74 -8.86
CA GLY A 37 -2.71 -6.06 -8.34
C GLY A 37 -1.25 -6.10 -7.89
N LEU A 38 -0.36 -5.43 -8.62
CA LEU A 38 1.07 -5.37 -8.29
C LEU A 38 1.29 -4.54 -7.02
N VAL A 39 0.66 -3.36 -6.93
CA VAL A 39 0.76 -2.50 -5.74
C VAL A 39 0.21 -3.21 -4.50
N MET A 40 -0.93 -3.89 -4.60
CA MET A 40 -1.45 -4.70 -3.50
C MET A 40 -0.51 -5.83 -3.08
N ALA A 41 0.18 -6.48 -4.03
CA ALA A 41 1.16 -7.52 -3.72
C ALA A 41 2.38 -6.96 -3.01
N LEU A 42 2.86 -5.77 -3.41
CA LEU A 42 3.95 -5.07 -2.73
C LEU A 42 3.58 -4.75 -1.28
N ILE A 43 2.41 -4.17 -1.04
CA ILE A 43 1.93 -3.86 0.33
C ILE A 43 1.84 -5.12 1.20
N ASP A 44 1.41 -6.25 0.63
CA ASP A 44 1.33 -7.53 1.34
C ASP A 44 2.72 -7.99 1.82
N VAL A 45 3.74 -7.86 0.97
CA VAL A 45 5.13 -8.24 1.29
C VAL A 45 5.77 -7.27 2.28
N GLU A 46 5.56 -5.96 2.09
CA GLU A 46 6.25 -4.92 2.88
C GLU A 46 5.71 -4.80 4.30
N SER A 47 4.39 -4.81 4.48
CA SER A 47 3.77 -4.57 5.79
C SER A 47 2.64 -5.51 6.14
N ARG A 48 2.26 -6.43 5.23
CA ARG A 48 1.08 -7.27 5.39
C ARG A 48 -0.19 -6.45 5.64
N PHE A 49 -0.28 -5.31 4.97
CA PHE A 49 -1.35 -4.31 5.11
C PHE A 49 -1.45 -3.62 6.48
N ASP A 50 -0.41 -3.67 7.30
CA ASP A 50 -0.35 -2.85 8.51
C ASP A 50 0.03 -1.40 8.17
N ARG A 51 -0.90 -0.46 8.40
CA ARG A 51 -0.68 0.98 8.15
C ARG A 51 0.23 1.65 9.19
N TRP A 52 0.48 0.97 10.31
CA TRP A 52 1.31 1.46 11.41
C TRP A 52 2.65 0.74 11.50
N ALA A 53 2.98 -0.10 10.52
CA ALA A 53 4.24 -0.85 10.51
C ALA A 53 5.45 0.09 10.53
N VAL A 54 6.42 -0.24 11.39
CA VAL A 54 7.72 0.44 11.47
C VAL A 54 8.82 -0.62 11.46
N SER A 55 9.72 -0.57 10.48
CA SER A 55 10.86 -1.49 10.43
C SER A 55 12.00 -1.04 11.36
N PRO A 56 12.95 -1.95 11.71
CA PRO A 56 14.14 -1.59 12.47
C PRO A 56 15.02 -0.51 11.80
N ALA A 57 14.96 -0.41 10.48
CA ALA A 57 15.68 0.61 9.71
C ALA A 57 14.93 1.95 9.62
N GLY A 58 13.70 2.02 10.15
CA GLY A 58 12.88 3.24 10.19
C GLY A 58 11.91 3.41 9.02
N ALA A 59 11.74 2.40 8.17
CA ALA A 59 10.72 2.39 7.11
C ALA A 59 9.30 2.37 7.71
N VAL A 60 8.35 3.07 7.08
CA VAL A 60 7.03 3.30 7.69
C VAL A 60 5.85 2.96 6.78
N GLY A 61 4.79 2.43 7.38
CA GLY A 61 3.46 2.29 6.79
C GLY A 61 3.32 1.16 5.78
N LEU A 62 2.28 1.26 4.94
CA LEU A 62 1.84 0.19 4.03
C LEU A 62 2.90 -0.27 3.02
N MET A 63 3.74 0.66 2.56
CA MET A 63 4.74 0.39 1.53
C MET A 63 6.17 0.51 2.06
N GLN A 64 6.34 0.61 3.39
CA GLN A 64 7.63 0.75 4.05
C GLN A 64 8.51 1.83 3.39
N VAL A 65 7.94 3.03 3.19
CA VAL A 65 8.69 4.16 2.62
C VAL A 65 9.68 4.65 3.67
N MET A 66 10.94 4.86 3.29
CA MET A 66 11.92 5.38 4.24
C MET A 66 11.77 6.90 4.38
N PRO A 67 11.86 7.44 5.62
CA PRO A 67 11.71 8.88 5.87
C PRO A 67 12.72 9.79 5.16
N PHE A 68 13.87 9.24 4.76
CA PHE A 68 14.97 9.99 4.14
C PHE A 68 15.05 9.81 2.62
N TRP A 69 14.02 9.25 1.98
CA TRP A 69 14.02 9.13 0.51
C TRP A 69 14.12 10.51 -0.14
N PRO A 70 15.00 10.65 -1.15
CA PRO A 70 15.10 11.90 -1.88
C PRO A 70 13.80 12.14 -2.65
N GLU A 71 13.27 13.36 -2.56
CA GLU A 71 12.02 13.74 -3.23
C GLU A 71 12.12 13.74 -4.76
N ARG A 72 13.35 13.74 -5.30
CA ARG A 72 13.66 13.71 -6.73
C ARG A 72 14.93 12.90 -6.98
N LEU A 73 14.96 12.19 -8.11
CA LEU A 73 16.14 11.48 -8.64
C LEU A 73 17.11 12.44 -9.34
#